data_AF-A0A173YJ91-F1
#
_entry.id   AF-A0A173YJ91-F1
#
_cell.length_a   1.000
_cell.length_b   1.000
_cell.length_c   1.000
_cell.angle_alpha   90.00
_cell.angle_beta   90.00
_cell.angle_gamma   90.00
#
_symmetry.space_group_name_H-M   'P 1'
#
loop_
_entity.id
_entity.type
_entity.pdbx_description
1 polymer ?
#
loop_
_entity_poly.entity_id
_entity_poly.type
_entity_poly.pdbx_seq_one_letter_code
_entity_poly.pdbx_strand_id
1 'polypeptide(L)'
;MRQKIKKGKLEACKLVWKKRITAEKGISDKCAERIVQECIKLIEHMLYGNAMIAFHKQDGTFCLERGTLVGYEKFFHREFNITAQQESIIYWSEEQKGWRRFMIGNLMEWKAIV
;
A
#
# COMPACT_ATOMS: atom_id res chain seq x y z
N MET A 1 5.18 -0.75 22.47
CA MET A 1 4.73 0.61 22.11
C MET A 1 5.01 0.77 20.62
N ARG A 2 3.99 0.64 19.76
CA ARG A 2 4.16 0.53 18.29
C ARG A 2 4.52 1.91 17.73
N GLN A 3 5.70 2.04 17.12
CA GLN A 3 6.25 3.32 16.69
C GLN A 3 5.45 3.89 15.52
N LYS A 4 5.04 5.16 15.62
CA LYS A 4 4.57 5.94 14.47
C LYS A 4 5.68 5.98 13.41
N ILE A 5 5.32 5.82 12.14
CA ILE A 5 6.24 5.95 11.00
C ILE A 5 7.01 7.27 11.14
N LYS A 6 8.36 7.21 11.13
CA LYS A 6 9.21 8.40 11.30
C LYS A 6 8.97 9.39 10.15
N LYS A 7 8.34 10.54 10.44
CA LYS A 7 7.88 11.55 9.47
C LYS A 7 8.91 11.90 8.38
N GLY A 8 10.18 12.16 8.75
CA GLY A 8 11.22 12.54 7.79
C GLY A 8 11.57 11.44 6.77
N LYS A 9 11.54 10.16 7.17
CA LYS A 9 11.76 9.04 6.24
C LYS A 9 10.58 8.84 5.30
N LEU A 10 9.36 9.10 5.79
CA LEU A 10 8.15 8.96 5.00
C LEU A 10 8.10 9.96 3.84
N GLU A 11 8.49 11.22 4.06
CA GLU A 11 8.51 12.23 2.98
C GLU A 11 9.49 11.87 1.86
N ALA A 12 10.68 11.36 2.20
CA ALA A 12 11.62 10.85 1.21
C ALA A 12 11.04 9.66 0.42
N CYS A 13 10.32 8.73 1.09
CA CYS A 13 9.66 7.61 0.43
C CYS A 13 8.58 8.08 -0.53
N LYS A 14 7.73 9.04 -0.12
CA LYS A 14 6.68 9.60 -0.97
C LYS A 14 7.25 10.18 -2.26
N LEU A 15 8.35 10.93 -2.18
CA LEU A 15 8.99 11.52 -3.35
C LEU A 15 9.52 10.45 -4.32
N VAL A 16 10.17 9.40 -3.79
CA VAL A 16 10.70 8.30 -4.62
C VAL A 16 9.57 7.53 -5.28
N TRP A 17 8.51 7.20 -4.54
CA TRP A 17 7.36 6.49 -5.09
C TRP A 17 6.64 7.32 -6.14
N LYS A 18 6.44 8.62 -5.90
CA LYS A 18 5.82 9.52 -6.88
C LYS A 18 6.58 9.51 -8.20
N LYS A 19 7.91 9.77 -8.17
CA LYS A 19 8.76 9.78 -9.37
C LYS A 19 8.68 8.45 -10.13
N ARG A 20 8.70 7.33 -9.40
CA ARG A 20 8.60 6.00 -9.98
C ARG A 20 7.24 5.80 -10.69
N ILE A 21 6.14 6.09 -10.02
CA ILE A 21 4.79 5.93 -10.58
C ILE A 21 4.58 6.84 -11.80
N THR A 22 5.03 8.10 -11.73
CA THR A 22 5.01 9.02 -12.89
C THR A 22 5.73 8.39 -14.09
N ALA A 23 6.92 7.85 -13.88
CA ALA A 23 7.72 7.23 -14.95
C ALA A 23 7.11 5.92 -15.49
N GLU A 24 6.62 5.05 -14.61
CA GLU A 24 6.08 3.73 -14.98
C GLU A 24 4.69 3.80 -15.62
N LYS A 25 3.85 4.75 -15.19
CA LYS A 25 2.45 4.84 -15.62
C LYS A 25 2.20 5.94 -16.66
N GLY A 26 3.15 6.84 -16.87
CA GLY A 26 2.97 7.99 -17.76
C GLY A 26 1.87 8.95 -17.31
N ILE A 27 1.54 8.98 -16.01
CA ILE A 27 0.50 9.84 -15.45
C ILE A 27 1.08 11.17 -14.95
N SER A 28 0.22 12.16 -14.73
CA SER A 28 0.66 13.44 -14.17
C SER A 28 1.20 13.30 -12.73
N ASP A 29 2.14 14.17 -12.38
CA ASP A 29 2.75 14.21 -11.04
C ASP A 29 1.70 14.38 -9.92
N LYS A 30 0.63 15.16 -10.20
CA LYS A 30 -0.52 15.34 -9.30
C LYS A 30 -1.31 14.05 -9.11
N CYS A 31 -1.45 13.24 -10.15
CA CYS A 31 -2.13 11.95 -10.06
C CYS A 31 -1.28 10.94 -9.27
N ALA A 32 0.02 10.86 -9.58
CA ALA A 32 0.97 10.01 -8.86
C ALA A 32 1.04 10.37 -7.36
N GLU A 33 1.03 11.66 -7.02
CA GLU A 33 1.00 12.12 -5.63
C GLU A 33 -0.25 11.65 -4.89
N ARG A 34 -1.43 11.72 -5.51
CA ARG A 34 -2.68 11.21 -4.92
C ARG A 34 -2.60 9.71 -4.65
N ILE A 35 -2.12 8.92 -5.60
CA ILE A 35 -1.95 7.47 -5.43
C ILE A 35 -1.03 7.16 -4.25
N VAL A 36 0.11 7.87 -4.14
CA VAL A 36 1.03 7.72 -3.02
C VAL A 36 0.35 8.06 -1.70
N GLN A 37 -0.37 9.18 -1.63
CA GLN A 37 -1.08 9.59 -0.41
C GLN A 37 -2.12 8.55 0.03
N GLU A 38 -2.93 8.05 -0.89
CA GLU A 38 -3.93 7.02 -0.60
C GLU A 38 -3.29 5.69 -0.20
N CYS A 39 -2.18 5.30 -0.82
CA CYS A 39 -1.39 4.13 -0.40
C CYS A 39 -0.92 4.24 1.07
N ILE A 40 -0.45 5.42 1.49
CA ILE A 40 -0.02 5.63 2.88
C ILE A 40 -1.21 5.50 3.84
N LYS A 41 -2.33 6.17 3.56
CA LYS A 41 -3.53 6.09 4.41
C LYS A 41 -4.07 4.67 4.50
N LEU A 42 -4.09 3.95 3.37
CA LEU A 42 -4.48 2.55 3.32
C LEU A 42 -3.58 1.68 4.21
N ILE A 43 -2.26 1.81 4.11
CA ILE A 43 -1.32 1.07 4.97
C ILE A 43 -1.57 1.41 6.45
N GLU A 44 -1.68 2.70 6.78
CA GLU A 44 -1.94 3.15 8.15
C GLU A 44 -3.21 2.53 8.71
N HIS A 45 -4.28 2.45 7.92
CA HIS A 45 -5.53 1.79 8.32
C HIS A 45 -5.38 0.27 8.45
N MET A 46 -4.80 -0.39 7.46
CA MET A 46 -4.65 -1.85 7.43
C MET A 46 -3.79 -2.40 8.58
N LEU A 47 -2.89 -1.60 9.15
CA LEU A 47 -2.12 -1.98 10.33
C LEU A 47 -2.99 -2.24 11.57
N TYR A 48 -4.23 -1.72 11.59
CA TYR A 48 -5.15 -1.83 12.72
C TYR A 48 -6.51 -2.43 12.37
N GLY A 49 -6.84 -2.56 11.08
CA GLY A 49 -8.15 -3.01 10.65
C GLY A 49 -8.16 -3.61 9.24
N ASN A 50 -9.37 -3.80 8.73
CA ASN A 50 -9.60 -4.29 7.38
C ASN A 50 -9.95 -3.13 6.45
N ALA A 51 -9.53 -3.23 5.20
CA ALA A 51 -9.96 -2.35 4.12
C ALA A 51 -10.44 -3.16 2.92
N MET A 52 -11.44 -2.66 2.20
CA MET A 52 -11.67 -3.05 0.81
C MET A 52 -10.64 -2.33 -0.06
N ILE A 53 -9.94 -3.04 -0.93
CA ILE A 53 -8.86 -2.52 -1.78
C ILE A 53 -9.21 -2.79 -3.24
N ALA A 54 -9.30 -1.74 -4.04
CA ALA A 54 -9.47 -1.82 -5.48
C ALA A 54 -8.14 -1.52 -6.18
N PHE A 55 -7.65 -2.45 -7.00
CA PHE A 55 -6.39 -2.29 -7.73
C PHE A 55 -6.39 -3.10 -9.04
N HIS A 56 -5.52 -2.72 -9.97
CA HIS A 56 -5.22 -3.55 -11.14
C HIS A 56 -4.04 -4.48 -10.88
N LYS A 57 -4.12 -5.73 -11.32
CA LYS A 57 -2.95 -6.61 -11.46
C LYS A 57 -2.02 -6.08 -12.57
N GLN A 58 -0.81 -6.63 -12.65
CA GLN A 58 0.14 -6.26 -13.71
C GLN A 58 -0.37 -6.59 -15.12
N ASP A 59 -1.22 -7.62 -15.24
CA ASP A 59 -1.88 -8.01 -16.50
C ASP A 59 -3.11 -7.13 -16.84
N GLY A 60 -3.42 -6.10 -16.03
CA GLY A 60 -4.57 -5.22 -16.22
C GLY A 60 -5.87 -5.71 -15.55
N THR A 61 -5.90 -6.94 -15.03
CA THR A 61 -7.10 -7.49 -14.39
C THR A 61 -7.50 -6.68 -13.17
N PHE A 62 -8.76 -6.25 -13.10
CA PHE A 62 -9.33 -5.58 -11.93
C PHE A 62 -9.46 -6.55 -10.75
N CYS A 63 -9.11 -6.09 -9.55
CA CYS A 63 -9.24 -6.84 -8.31
C CYS A 63 -9.87 -5.96 -7.22
N LEU A 64 -10.82 -6.55 -6.50
CA LEU A 64 -11.45 -5.97 -5.33
C LEU A 64 -11.44 -7.02 -4.21
N GLU A 65 -10.65 -6.76 -3.17
CA GLU A 65 -10.43 -7.72 -2.08
C GLU A 65 -10.45 -7.02 -0.72
N ARG A 66 -10.80 -7.78 0.32
CA ARG A 66 -10.63 -7.37 1.70
C ARG A 66 -9.22 -7.71 2.16
N GLY A 67 -8.48 -6.66 2.53
CA GLY A 67 -7.10 -6.76 2.97
C GLY A 67 -6.84 -6.21 4.36
N THR A 68 -5.83 -6.77 5.04
CA THR A 68 -5.30 -6.25 6.29
C THR A 68 -3.79 -6.46 6.43
N LEU A 69 -3.12 -5.67 7.27
CA LEU A 69 -1.74 -5.89 7.72
C LEU A 69 -1.69 -6.41 9.16
N VAL A 70 -2.84 -6.64 9.79
CA VAL A 70 -2.92 -7.25 11.10
C VAL A 70 -2.26 -8.63 11.06
N GLY A 71 -1.33 -8.87 11.99
CA GLY A 71 -0.56 -10.12 12.04
C GLY A 71 0.74 -10.11 11.22
N TYR A 72 1.05 -9.06 10.46
CA TYR A 72 2.29 -8.95 9.68
C TYR A 72 3.53 -9.22 10.55
N GLU A 73 3.66 -8.53 11.67
CA GLU A 73 4.85 -8.64 12.53
C GLU A 73 4.99 -10.03 13.14
N LYS A 74 3.85 -10.66 13.48
CA LYS A 74 3.82 -12.03 14.01
C LYS A 74 4.23 -13.05 12.94
N PHE A 75 3.78 -12.86 11.70
CA PHE A 75 4.05 -13.79 10.61
C PHE A 75 5.48 -13.66 10.06
N PHE A 76 5.97 -12.43 9.88
CA PHE A 76 7.29 -12.15 9.30
C PHE A 76 8.40 -11.93 10.33
N HIS A 77 8.08 -11.97 11.63
CA HIS A 77 9.01 -11.74 12.73
C HIS A 77 9.81 -10.42 12.60
N ARG A 78 9.17 -9.37 12.06
CA ARG A 78 9.76 -8.04 11.87
C ARG A 78 8.73 -6.92 11.90
N GLU A 79 9.15 -5.73 12.33
CA GLU A 79 8.29 -4.54 12.30
C GLU A 79 7.93 -4.14 10.87
N PHE A 80 6.69 -3.68 10.67
CA PHE A 80 6.28 -3.14 9.38
C PHE A 80 6.89 -1.75 9.16
N ASN A 81 7.66 -1.59 8.09
CA ASN A 81 8.33 -0.32 7.77
C ASN A 81 8.09 0.05 6.30
N ILE A 82 7.66 1.30 6.07
CA ILE A 82 7.59 1.88 4.72
C ILE A 82 8.99 2.28 4.28
N THR A 83 9.38 1.84 3.09
CA THR A 83 10.72 2.11 2.53
C THR A 83 10.62 2.67 1.11
N ALA A 84 11.61 3.47 0.71
CA ALA A 84 11.67 4.07 -0.62
C ALA A 84 11.86 3.03 -1.74
N GLN A 85 12.50 1.90 -1.42
CA GLN A 85 12.72 0.78 -2.34
C GLN A 85 11.46 -0.08 -2.54
N GLN A 86 10.48 -0.01 -1.63
CA GLN A 86 9.25 -0.79 -1.77
C GLN A 86 8.50 -0.39 -3.05
N GLU A 87 8.08 -1.41 -3.81
CA GLU A 87 7.33 -1.23 -5.07
C GLU A 87 5.88 -1.70 -4.95
N SER A 88 5.60 -2.54 -3.95
CA SER A 88 4.31 -3.17 -3.74
C SER A 88 3.86 -3.07 -2.29
N ILE A 89 2.55 -3.06 -2.08
CA ILE A 89 1.92 -3.16 -0.77
C ILE A 89 1.59 -4.62 -0.53
N ILE A 90 2.09 -5.17 0.57
CA ILE A 90 1.74 -6.50 1.06
C ILE A 90 0.47 -6.38 1.90
N TYR A 91 -0.41 -7.38 1.84
CA TYR A 91 -1.59 -7.48 2.67
C TYR A 91 -1.99 -8.96 2.82
N TRP A 92 -2.67 -9.30 3.91
CA TRP A 92 -3.39 -10.56 4.04
C TRP A 92 -4.73 -10.43 3.34
N SER A 93 -4.99 -11.30 2.35
CA SER A 93 -6.26 -11.37 1.62
C SER A 93 -7.23 -12.28 2.37
N GLU A 94 -8.40 -11.75 2.74
CA GLU A 94 -9.46 -12.54 3.38
C GLU A 94 -10.15 -13.49 2.41
N GLU A 95 -10.21 -13.15 1.12
CA GLU A 95 -10.78 -14.00 0.07
C GLU A 95 -9.86 -15.19 -0.23
N GLN A 96 -8.54 -14.94 -0.32
CA GLN A 96 -7.57 -15.96 -0.71
C GLN A 96 -6.89 -16.67 0.47
N LYS A 97 -7.17 -16.24 1.71
CA LYS A 97 -6.56 -16.75 2.96
C LYS A 97 -5.04 -16.84 2.87
N GLY A 98 -4.41 -15.75 2.43
CA GLY A 98 -2.97 -15.71 2.21
C GLY A 98 -2.39 -14.31 2.08
N TRP A 99 -1.09 -14.18 2.34
CA TRP A 99 -0.35 -12.95 2.06
C TRP A 99 -0.22 -12.73 0.56
N ARG A 100 -0.70 -11.57 0.10
CA ARG A 100 -0.68 -11.11 -1.29
C ARG A 100 0.00 -9.74 -1.38
N ARG A 101 0.22 -9.30 -2.62
CA ARG A 101 0.79 -7.98 -2.90
C ARG A 101 0.21 -7.38 -4.17
N PHE A 102 0.11 -6.06 -4.21
CA PHE A 102 -0.16 -5.30 -5.43
C PHE A 102 0.82 -4.13 -5.56
N MET A 103 1.10 -3.69 -6.79
CA MET A 103 2.03 -2.58 -7.03
C MET A 103 1.44 -1.26 -6.52
N ILE A 104 2.25 -0.42 -5.87
CA ILE A 104 1.80 0.86 -5.30
C ILE A 104 1.10 1.72 -6.35
N GLY A 105 1.67 1.79 -7.57
CA GLY A 105 1.10 2.54 -8.69
C GLY A 105 -0.20 1.97 -9.28
N ASN A 106 -0.69 0.83 -8.78
CA ASN A 106 -1.91 0.19 -9.26
C ASN A 106 -3.12 0.39 -8.34
N LEU A 107 -2.94 1.08 -7.21
CA LEU A 107 -4.07 1.42 -6.33
C LEU A 107 -5.05 2.33 -7.09
N MET A 108 -6.33 1.94 -7.09
CA MET A 108 -7.41 2.76 -7.63
C MET A 108 -8.15 3.48 -6.52
N GLU A 109 -8.67 2.71 -5.56
CA GLU A 109 -9.46 3.21 -4.44
C GLU A 109 -9.38 2.21 -3.27
N TRP A 110 -9.68 2.68 -2.06
CA TRP A 110 -9.86 1.81 -0.91
C TRP A 110 -10.91 2.39 0.04
N LYS A 111 -11.49 1.52 0.86
CA LYS A 111 -12.45 1.92 1.90
C LYS A 111 -12.21 1.15 3.18
N ALA A 112 -12.18 1.87 4.30
CA ALA A 112 -12.16 1.25 5.62
C ALA A 112 -13.40 0.38 5.84
N ILE A 113 -13.20 -0.82 6.39
CA ILE A 113 -14.27 -1.66 6.91
C ILE A 113 -14.27 -1.46 8.43
N VAL A 114 -15.35 -0.87 8.93
CA VAL A 114 -15.58 -0.57 10.35
C VAL A 114 -16.49 -1.63 10.96
#